data_AF-A0A923S9I5-F1
#
_entry.id   AF-A0A923S9I5-F1
#
_cell.length_a   1.000
_cell.length_b   1.000
_cell.length_c   1.000
_cell.angle_alpha   90.00
_cell.angle_beta   90.00
_cell.angle_gamma   90.00
#
_symmetry.space_group_name_H-M   'P 1'
#
loop_
_entity.id
_entity.type
_entity.pdbx_description
1 polymer ?
#
loop_
_entity_poly.entity_id
_entity_poly.type
_entity_poly.pdbx_seq_one_letter_code
_entity_poly.pdbx_strand_id
1 'polypeptide(L)'
;MRKIWESAGAMRALAGGLLVLALAGIAATFHANGRWVAIQGPVTLQAIDADTLWLGVDEDLWIMDSLGHRNGVRTARELGFTAAVSNMAMAPGNQVLLASRFDRDWQLVDRRTFARVRTIRPQWPDDIAKLPLHAVHLAVSPEGDIAASTGGGHTVVLFDSEGRLLARTPPDTYRFTNGLWWSPQGWWTTDTNRFALRLLDARTLAVKVNVQLRRAPPDTPFLGEAIASQGGPQVGGTDLPLATVTRLGTLMEPGHVVDVFPDGSQAMFNLDTIPQLRDVAWFNKQLLLVDGHTFEVRRFDADRNEIEPFGDVQVRAAFRKLREDRAFWKGVASRQAFALSAVLLVLGLLAYARHRQLAGGPEVEEALNEPAIAWLRSPAEFERVKLESEVPREAVYLPGRRPRWLLVTNRRILLFAGAAKERRLQSEWPRRSVVFAGSPGQMAGHRPWWQQLLQPANLVLTFTTGTTLYLRCASGNTARRVAQLLMSSPALPDDFGNTVEIALAPRRPWQAVLASFLVPGSGQWLQGRFAIGTVLFTAALLLCIYGWAPVVWALHGPKMEVSRHAIAQAFVAWLLVPLVASSEAWRFGIGRR
;
A
#
# COMPACT_ATOMS: atom_id res chain seq x y z
N MET A 1 -0.08 -34.82 -28.53
CA MET A 1 0.93 -33.88 -27.98
C MET A 1 0.82 -32.44 -28.50
N ARG A 2 0.65 -32.19 -29.81
CA ARG A 2 0.59 -30.82 -30.39
C ARG A 2 -0.46 -29.90 -29.74
N LYS A 3 -1.71 -30.38 -29.56
CA LYS A 3 -2.81 -29.64 -28.88
C LYS A 3 -2.50 -29.23 -27.42
N ILE A 4 -1.58 -29.94 -26.74
CA ILE A 4 -1.21 -29.68 -25.32
C ILE A 4 -0.04 -28.70 -25.23
N TRP A 5 0.87 -28.75 -26.19
CA TRP A 5 1.89 -27.72 -26.35
C TRP A 5 1.27 -26.39 -26.81
N GLU A 6 0.27 -26.44 -27.68
CA GLU A 6 -0.57 -25.30 -28.03
C GLU A 6 -1.31 -24.73 -26.81
N SER A 7 -1.80 -25.57 -25.88
CA SER A 7 -2.44 -25.11 -24.65
C SER A 7 -1.45 -24.52 -23.63
N ALA A 8 -0.23 -25.07 -23.49
CA ALA A 8 0.82 -24.50 -22.66
C ALA A 8 1.35 -23.16 -23.21
N GLY A 9 1.46 -23.04 -24.54
CA GLY A 9 1.76 -21.78 -25.23
C GLY A 9 0.67 -20.73 -25.01
N ALA A 10 -0.61 -21.13 -25.10
CA ALA A 10 -1.73 -20.25 -24.81
C ALA A 10 -1.75 -19.78 -23.34
N MET A 11 -1.43 -20.67 -22.38
CA MET A 11 -1.32 -20.29 -20.96
C MET A 11 -0.14 -19.34 -20.69
N ARG A 12 0.95 -19.45 -21.46
CA ARG A 12 2.07 -18.48 -21.43
C ARG A 12 1.67 -17.11 -21.94
N ALA A 13 1.06 -17.07 -23.11
CA ALA A 13 0.54 -15.82 -23.68
C ALA A 13 -0.47 -15.17 -22.73
N LEU A 14 -1.36 -15.95 -22.12
CA LEU A 14 -2.30 -15.47 -21.13
C LEU A 14 -1.62 -14.91 -19.88
N ALA A 15 -0.67 -15.64 -19.28
CA ALA A 15 0.05 -15.16 -18.09
C ALA A 15 0.82 -13.86 -18.39
N GLY A 16 1.42 -13.76 -19.58
CA GLY A 16 2.03 -12.51 -20.07
C GLY A 16 1.01 -11.37 -20.22
N GLY A 17 -0.16 -11.65 -20.81
CA GLY A 17 -1.25 -10.68 -20.93
C GLY A 17 -1.79 -10.20 -19.58
N LEU A 18 -1.97 -11.11 -18.61
CA LEU A 18 -2.37 -10.79 -17.25
C LEU A 18 -1.35 -9.90 -16.54
N LEU A 19 -0.06 -10.15 -16.74
CA LEU A 19 1.01 -9.30 -16.20
C LEU A 19 0.97 -7.90 -16.82
N VAL A 20 0.84 -7.78 -18.14
CA VAL A 20 0.74 -6.48 -18.82
C VAL A 20 -0.47 -5.69 -18.32
N LEU A 21 -1.63 -6.35 -18.20
CA LEU A 21 -2.84 -5.73 -17.64
C LEU A 21 -2.65 -5.28 -16.19
N ALA A 22 -1.99 -6.09 -15.36
CA ALA A 22 -1.68 -5.73 -13.98
C ALA A 22 -0.78 -4.50 -13.89
N LEU A 23 0.28 -4.43 -14.71
CA LEU A 23 1.19 -3.29 -14.76
C LEU A 23 0.49 -2.00 -15.24
N ALA A 24 -0.33 -2.09 -16.28
CA ALA A 24 -1.15 -0.97 -16.76
C ALA A 24 -2.12 -0.47 -15.66
N GLY A 25 -2.68 -1.39 -14.88
CA GLY A 25 -3.47 -1.10 -13.70
C GLY A 25 -2.74 -0.32 -12.62
N ILE A 26 -1.57 -0.81 -12.22
CA ILE A 26 -0.73 -0.16 -11.21
C ILE A 26 -0.39 1.26 -11.67
N ALA A 27 -0.01 1.43 -12.94
CA ALA A 27 0.27 2.74 -13.52
C ALA A 27 -0.95 3.67 -13.49
N ALA A 28 -2.14 3.18 -13.83
CA ALA A 28 -3.38 3.95 -13.77
C ALA A 28 -3.75 4.34 -12.31
N THR A 29 -3.60 3.42 -11.36
CA THR A 29 -3.79 3.69 -9.93
C THR A 29 -2.79 4.73 -9.42
N PHE A 30 -1.52 4.65 -9.81
CA PHE A 30 -0.52 5.66 -9.45
C PHE A 30 -0.83 7.02 -10.06
N HIS A 31 -1.29 7.07 -11.30
CA HIS A 31 -1.74 8.31 -11.93
C HIS A 31 -2.92 8.94 -11.18
N ALA A 32 -3.96 8.15 -10.88
CA ALA A 32 -5.14 8.61 -10.16
C ALA A 32 -4.80 9.07 -8.74
N ASN A 33 -3.94 8.33 -8.02
CA ASN A 33 -3.44 8.73 -6.71
C ASN A 33 -2.61 10.00 -6.78
N GLY A 34 -1.76 10.15 -7.79
CA GLY A 34 -0.99 11.38 -8.02
C GLY A 34 -1.90 12.60 -8.19
N ARG A 35 -2.97 12.48 -8.99
CA ARG A 35 -3.99 13.53 -9.14
C ARG A 35 -4.72 13.84 -7.84
N TRP A 36 -5.15 12.80 -7.12
CA TRP A 36 -5.84 12.97 -5.84
C TRP A 36 -4.97 13.67 -4.78
N VAL A 37 -3.67 13.35 -4.73
CA VAL A 37 -2.73 13.98 -3.78
C VAL A 37 -2.32 15.38 -4.23
N ALA A 38 -2.28 15.68 -5.52
CA ALA A 38 -2.01 17.03 -6.01
C ALA A 38 -3.11 18.03 -5.60
N ILE A 39 -4.35 17.56 -5.46
CA ILE A 39 -5.47 18.40 -5.02
C ILE A 39 -5.52 18.43 -3.49
N GLN A 40 -4.99 19.50 -2.92
CA GLN A 40 -5.03 19.81 -1.50
C GLN A 40 -6.17 20.78 -1.15
N GLY A 41 -6.57 21.67 -2.06
CA GLY A 41 -7.49 22.78 -1.76
C GLY A 41 -6.77 23.94 -1.06
N PRO A 42 -7.49 24.81 -0.33
CA PRO A 42 -6.85 25.87 0.46
C PRO A 42 -5.97 25.28 1.57
N VAL A 43 -4.76 25.80 1.76
CA VAL A 43 -3.77 25.25 2.71
C VAL A 43 -3.23 26.30 3.68
N THR A 44 -2.83 27.46 3.18
CA THR A 44 -2.20 28.52 4.00
C THR A 44 -2.79 29.87 3.66
N LEU A 45 -2.88 30.78 4.64
CA LEU A 45 -3.45 32.10 4.45
C LEU A 45 -2.68 33.16 5.23
N GLN A 46 -2.54 34.36 4.65
CA GLN A 46 -1.85 35.48 5.30
C GLN A 46 -2.57 36.78 4.94
N ALA A 47 -2.97 37.53 5.98
CA ALA A 47 -3.43 38.91 5.81
C ALA A 47 -2.24 39.79 5.44
N ILE A 48 -2.32 40.42 4.28
CA ILE A 48 -1.24 41.24 3.71
C ILE A 48 -1.41 42.71 4.09
N ASP A 49 -2.66 43.15 4.16
CA ASP A 49 -3.13 44.38 4.78
C ASP A 49 -4.61 44.26 5.14
N ALA A 50 -5.29 45.39 5.36
CA ALA A 50 -6.72 45.42 5.71
C ALA A 50 -7.63 44.93 4.59
N ASP A 51 -7.19 45.02 3.33
CA ASP A 51 -8.03 44.77 2.15
C ASP A 51 -7.53 43.61 1.29
N THR A 52 -6.32 43.10 1.53
CA THR A 52 -5.70 42.05 0.75
C THR A 52 -5.35 40.84 1.62
N LEU A 53 -5.84 39.68 1.20
CA LEU A 53 -5.50 38.37 1.75
C LEU A 53 -4.81 37.54 0.68
N TRP A 54 -3.72 36.87 1.03
CA TRP A 54 -3.12 35.85 0.18
C TRP A 54 -3.50 34.46 0.70
N LEU A 55 -3.93 33.59 -0.21
CA LEU A 55 -4.40 32.24 0.09
C LEU A 55 -3.70 31.23 -0.81
N GLY A 56 -2.91 30.33 -0.23
CA GLY A 56 -2.34 29.18 -0.96
C GLY A 56 -3.40 28.13 -1.24
N VAL A 57 -3.59 27.78 -2.51
CA VAL A 57 -4.54 26.77 -3.00
C VAL A 57 -3.82 25.87 -4.00
N ASP A 58 -3.63 24.59 -3.66
CA ASP A 58 -2.79 23.67 -4.45
C ASP A 58 -1.40 24.28 -4.75
N GLU A 59 -0.99 24.38 -6.03
CA GLU A 59 0.27 25.00 -6.45
C GLU A 59 0.15 26.51 -6.69
N ASP A 60 -1.01 27.10 -6.43
CA ASP A 60 -1.30 28.50 -6.69
C ASP A 60 -1.38 29.34 -5.40
N LEU A 61 -1.11 30.63 -5.56
CA LEU A 61 -1.36 31.67 -4.58
C LEU A 61 -2.48 32.56 -5.11
N TRP A 62 -3.62 32.55 -4.44
CA TRP A 62 -4.77 33.39 -4.78
C TRP A 62 -4.69 34.71 -4.01
N ILE A 63 -4.93 35.80 -4.73
CA ILE A 63 -4.99 37.15 -4.18
C ILE A 63 -6.46 37.50 -4.00
N MET A 64 -6.86 37.73 -2.77
CA MET A 64 -8.25 37.91 -2.36
C MET A 64 -8.45 39.31 -1.79
N ASP A 65 -9.59 39.95 -2.07
CA ASP A 65 -9.98 41.20 -1.39
C ASP A 65 -10.74 40.96 -0.08
N SER A 66 -11.05 42.05 0.65
CA SER A 66 -11.84 42.02 1.88
C SER A 66 -13.29 41.54 1.71
N LEU A 67 -13.81 41.54 0.47
CA LEU A 67 -15.14 41.01 0.14
C LEU A 67 -15.10 39.53 -0.26
N GLY A 68 -13.91 38.95 -0.41
CA GLY A 68 -13.71 37.57 -0.81
C GLY A 68 -13.70 37.34 -2.32
N HIS A 69 -13.54 38.39 -3.15
CA HIS A 69 -13.30 38.21 -4.58
C HIS A 69 -11.85 37.83 -4.85
N ARG A 70 -11.62 36.99 -5.86
CA ARG A 70 -10.28 36.64 -6.33
C ARG A 70 -9.81 37.63 -7.39
N ASN A 71 -8.89 38.51 -6.99
CA ASN A 71 -8.33 39.56 -7.85
C ASN A 71 -7.09 39.11 -8.64
N GLY A 72 -6.50 37.98 -8.29
CA GLY A 72 -5.36 37.45 -9.02
C GLY A 72 -4.95 36.05 -8.60
N VAL A 73 -4.09 35.45 -9.40
CA VAL A 73 -3.45 34.17 -9.14
C VAL A 73 -1.97 34.28 -9.50
N ARG A 74 -1.10 33.66 -8.70
CA ARG A 74 0.31 33.40 -9.04
C ARG A 74 0.62 31.94 -8.83
N THR A 75 1.36 31.33 -9.75
CA THR A 75 1.79 29.94 -9.57
C THR A 75 3.03 29.88 -8.66
N ALA A 76 3.23 28.77 -7.97
CA ALA A 76 4.45 28.50 -7.21
C ALA A 76 5.72 28.72 -8.06
N ARG A 77 5.68 28.32 -9.33
CA ARG A 77 6.79 28.49 -10.28
C ARG A 77 7.10 29.96 -10.56
N GLU A 78 6.08 30.80 -10.74
CA GLU A 78 6.27 32.25 -10.91
C GLU A 78 6.93 32.89 -9.68
N LEU A 79 6.64 32.36 -8.49
CA LEU A 79 7.22 32.78 -7.22
C LEU A 79 8.61 32.17 -6.95
N GLY A 80 9.10 31.30 -7.85
CA GLY A 80 10.44 30.70 -7.76
C GLY A 80 10.50 29.40 -6.96
N PHE A 81 9.38 28.70 -6.80
CA PHE A 81 9.28 27.42 -6.10
C PHE A 81 9.02 26.24 -7.03
N THR A 82 9.38 25.05 -6.57
CA THR A 82 9.05 23.78 -7.23
C THR A 82 7.75 23.16 -6.72
N ALA A 83 7.26 23.65 -5.59
CA ALA A 83 6.02 23.21 -4.96
C ALA A 83 5.25 24.37 -4.33
N ALA A 84 4.02 24.07 -3.89
CA ALA A 84 3.11 25.00 -3.23
C ALA A 84 3.77 25.84 -2.13
N VAL A 85 3.38 27.12 -2.05
CA VAL A 85 3.69 27.98 -0.89
C VAL A 85 2.99 27.39 0.33
N SER A 86 3.71 27.28 1.44
CA SER A 86 3.21 26.63 2.66
C SER A 86 3.32 27.50 3.91
N ASN A 87 4.05 28.60 3.84
CA ASN A 87 4.11 29.59 4.90
C ASN A 87 4.44 30.95 4.29
N MET A 88 3.88 32.01 4.88
CA MET A 88 4.02 33.38 4.44
C MET A 88 4.22 34.25 5.67
N ALA A 89 5.18 35.17 5.62
CA ALA A 89 5.42 36.11 6.71
C ALA A 89 5.61 37.52 6.16
N MET A 90 4.97 38.49 6.81
CA MET A 90 5.14 39.90 6.46
C MET A 90 6.58 40.34 6.73
N ALA A 91 7.22 40.95 5.74
CA ALA A 91 8.59 41.43 5.83
C ALA A 91 8.65 42.97 5.66
N PRO A 92 9.73 43.63 6.14
CA PRO A 92 9.90 45.07 5.97
C PRO A 92 9.92 45.50 4.49
N GLY A 93 9.63 46.79 4.24
CA GLY A 93 9.80 47.37 2.91
C GLY A 93 8.76 46.94 1.86
N ASN A 94 7.51 46.67 2.28
CA ASN A 94 6.42 46.22 1.40
C ASN A 94 6.70 44.85 0.74
N GLN A 95 7.26 43.92 1.53
CA GLN A 95 7.67 42.60 1.06
C GLN A 95 6.98 41.49 1.85
N VAL A 96 6.99 40.30 1.27
CA VAL A 96 6.50 39.08 1.92
C VAL A 96 7.56 38.01 1.76
N LEU A 97 7.91 37.36 2.86
CA LEU A 97 8.77 36.18 2.86
C LEU A 97 7.89 34.95 2.64
N LEU A 98 8.23 34.16 1.63
CA LEU A 98 7.54 32.94 1.25
C LEU A 98 8.44 31.74 1.48
N ALA A 99 7.84 30.62 1.88
CA ALA A 99 8.48 29.31 1.94
C ALA A 99 7.58 28.21 1.39
N SER A 100 8.21 27.12 0.94
CA SER A 100 7.56 25.89 0.52
C SER A 100 8.05 24.72 1.37
N ARG A 101 7.22 23.68 1.55
CA ARG A 101 7.58 22.46 2.29
C ARG A 101 8.69 21.64 1.63
N PHE A 102 8.93 21.85 0.34
CA PHE A 102 9.86 21.04 -0.44
C PHE A 102 11.10 21.80 -0.90
N ASP A 103 11.03 23.13 -0.95
CA ASP A 103 12.16 23.98 -1.30
C ASP A 103 12.91 24.43 -0.03
N ARG A 104 14.24 24.40 -0.09
CA ARG A 104 15.10 24.81 1.05
C ARG A 104 15.34 26.31 1.13
N ASP A 105 15.24 26.97 -0.02
CA ASP A 105 15.44 28.40 -0.16
C ASP A 105 14.11 29.13 0.08
N TRP A 106 14.17 30.30 0.71
CA TRP A 106 13.02 31.17 0.88
C TRP A 106 13.03 32.28 -0.16
N GLN A 107 11.86 32.77 -0.53
CA GLN A 107 11.71 33.81 -1.54
C GLN A 107 11.12 35.06 -0.90
N LEU A 108 11.86 36.16 -0.98
CA LEU A 108 11.38 37.48 -0.60
C LEU A 108 10.81 38.14 -1.86
N VAL A 109 9.52 38.48 -1.83
CA VAL A 109 8.81 39.03 -2.99
C VAL A 109 8.23 40.40 -2.67
N ASP A 110 8.16 41.27 -3.67
CA ASP A 110 7.45 42.53 -3.56
C ASP A 110 5.94 42.26 -3.52
N ARG A 111 5.28 42.84 -2.53
CA ARG A 111 3.86 42.59 -2.24
C ARG A 111 2.92 43.04 -3.36
N ARG A 112 3.31 44.03 -4.16
CA ARG A 112 2.44 44.63 -5.19
C ARG A 112 2.62 43.95 -6.54
N THR A 113 3.87 43.69 -6.91
CA THR A 113 4.26 43.20 -8.23
C THR A 113 4.47 41.69 -8.26
N PHE A 114 4.64 41.05 -7.10
CA PHE A 114 5.05 39.65 -6.94
C PHE A 114 6.44 39.37 -7.51
N ALA A 115 7.19 40.41 -7.88
CA ALA A 115 8.54 40.26 -8.37
C ALA A 115 9.42 39.75 -7.23
N ARG A 116 10.23 38.73 -7.53
CA ARG A 116 11.23 38.24 -6.60
C ARG A 116 12.26 39.33 -6.34
N VAL A 117 12.34 39.78 -5.10
CA VAL A 117 13.34 40.74 -4.62
C VAL A 117 14.64 40.00 -4.34
N ARG A 118 14.57 38.89 -3.59
CA ARG A 118 15.75 38.12 -3.18
C ARG A 118 15.40 36.67 -2.90
N THR A 119 16.35 35.78 -3.14
CA THR A 119 16.33 34.40 -2.62
C THR A 119 17.20 34.33 -1.38
N ILE A 120 16.64 33.84 -0.28
CA ILE A 120 17.32 33.67 1.01
C ILE A 120 17.69 32.20 1.17
N ARG A 121 18.96 31.95 1.49
CA ARG A 121 19.49 30.60 1.73
C ARG A 121 19.84 30.45 3.20
N PRO A 122 18.88 30.04 4.05
CA PRO A 122 19.11 29.97 5.49
C PRO A 122 20.27 29.03 5.81
N GLN A 123 21.24 29.53 6.59
CA GLN A 123 22.41 28.79 7.06
C GLN A 123 22.04 27.94 8.27
N TRP A 124 21.25 26.91 8.03
CA TRP A 124 20.81 25.98 9.07
C TRP A 124 22.01 25.34 9.80
N PRO A 125 21.96 25.19 11.13
CA PRO A 125 22.90 24.35 11.87
C PRO A 125 22.97 22.93 11.29
N ASP A 126 24.17 22.32 11.27
CA ASP A 126 24.42 21.03 10.61
C ASP A 126 23.54 19.87 11.11
N ASP A 127 23.18 19.89 12.39
CA ASP A 127 22.28 18.93 13.02
C ASP A 127 20.83 19.08 12.53
N ILE A 128 20.41 20.32 12.23
CA ILE A 128 19.07 20.64 11.73
C ILE A 128 18.97 20.50 10.21
N ALA A 129 20.02 20.84 9.45
CA ALA A 129 20.04 20.80 7.98
C ALA A 129 19.81 19.40 7.38
N LYS A 130 20.01 18.36 8.19
CA LYS A 130 19.81 16.94 7.86
C LYS A 130 18.38 16.46 8.13
N LEU A 131 17.60 17.22 8.89
CA LEU A 131 16.23 16.88 9.21
C LEU A 131 15.30 17.20 8.03
N PRO A 132 14.15 16.51 7.92
CA PRO A 132 13.10 16.89 6.99
C PRO A 132 12.47 18.22 7.42
N LEU A 133 12.90 19.33 6.80
CA LEU A 133 12.39 20.68 7.06
C LEU A 133 11.06 20.97 6.33
N HIS A 134 10.18 19.97 6.25
CA HIS A 134 8.91 20.07 5.50
C HIS A 134 7.84 20.89 6.20
N ALA A 135 8.02 21.20 7.48
CA ALA A 135 7.08 22.00 8.27
C ALA A 135 7.91 23.05 9.04
N VAL A 136 7.91 24.26 8.51
CA VAL A 136 8.56 25.43 9.09
C VAL A 136 7.54 26.55 9.18
N HIS A 137 7.43 27.17 10.35
CA HIS A 137 6.70 28.43 10.52
C HIS A 137 7.72 29.56 10.58
N LEU A 138 7.44 30.65 9.87
CA LEU A 138 8.33 31.80 9.78
C LEU A 138 7.69 33.02 10.44
N ALA A 139 8.53 33.83 11.07
CA ALA A 139 8.19 35.18 11.47
C ALA A 139 9.35 36.11 11.14
N VAL A 140 9.05 37.35 10.78
CA VAL A 140 10.04 38.36 10.45
C VAL A 140 9.83 39.57 11.37
N SER A 141 10.93 40.10 11.90
CA SER A 141 10.93 41.33 12.70
C SER A 141 10.89 42.58 11.80
N PRO A 142 10.55 43.76 12.34
CA PRO A 142 10.67 45.04 11.64
C PRO A 142 12.09 45.34 11.13
N GLU A 143 13.12 44.79 11.78
CA GLU A 143 14.52 44.92 11.40
C GLU A 143 14.92 43.97 10.25
N GLY A 144 14.07 42.99 9.94
CA GLY A 144 14.30 42.01 8.88
C GLY A 144 14.94 40.70 9.34
N ASP A 145 15.22 40.55 10.63
CA ASP A 145 15.62 39.25 11.20
C ASP A 145 14.48 38.25 11.06
N ILE A 146 14.82 36.99 10.80
CA ILE A 146 13.90 35.91 10.47
C ILE A 146 14.02 34.81 11.51
N ALA A 147 12.94 34.56 12.25
CA ALA A 147 12.84 33.39 13.11
C ALA A 147 12.13 32.26 12.36
N ALA A 148 12.62 31.03 12.53
CA ALA A 148 12.04 29.83 11.95
C ALA A 148 11.90 28.73 13.00
N SER A 149 10.69 28.22 13.18
CA SER A 149 10.43 27.05 14.02
C SER A 149 10.45 25.79 13.17
N THR A 150 11.02 24.70 13.70
CA THR A 150 11.06 23.43 12.97
C THR A 150 10.42 22.33 13.82
N GLY A 151 9.37 21.69 13.29
CA GLY A 151 8.69 20.60 14.00
C GLY A 151 9.64 19.44 14.32
N GLY A 152 10.43 19.00 13.34
CA GLY A 152 11.38 17.90 13.50
C GLY A 152 12.63 18.24 14.32
N GLY A 153 13.01 19.52 14.41
CA GLY A 153 14.20 19.97 15.14
C GLY A 153 13.93 20.41 16.57
N HIS A 154 12.65 20.53 16.97
CA HIS A 154 12.24 20.98 18.31
C HIS A 154 12.93 22.27 18.77
N THR A 155 13.15 23.20 17.84
CA THR A 155 13.93 24.41 18.06
C THR A 155 13.34 25.57 17.27
N VAL A 156 13.59 26.78 17.75
CA VAL A 156 13.52 28.01 16.96
C VAL A 156 14.95 28.43 16.61
N VAL A 157 15.16 28.83 15.36
CA VAL A 157 16.44 29.33 14.85
C VAL A 157 16.22 30.75 14.34
N LEU A 158 17.15 31.65 14.68
CA LEU A 158 17.13 33.04 14.27
C LEU A 158 18.20 33.27 13.22
N PHE A 159 17.79 33.93 12.14
CA PHE A 159 18.65 34.36 11.05
C PHE A 159 18.55 35.87 10.87
N ASP A 160 19.58 36.48 10.30
CA ASP A 160 19.43 37.82 9.76
C ASP A 160 18.67 37.80 8.43
N SER A 161 18.49 38.99 7.85
CA SER A 161 17.74 39.15 6.59
C SER A 161 18.41 38.42 5.40
N GLU A 162 19.72 38.17 5.47
CA GLU A 162 20.51 37.45 4.47
C GLU A 162 20.47 35.93 4.66
N GLY A 163 19.89 35.44 5.76
CA GLY A 163 19.84 34.03 6.11
C GLY A 163 21.07 33.53 6.87
N ARG A 164 21.94 34.40 7.40
CA ARG A 164 23.06 34.01 8.26
C ARG A 164 22.53 33.69 9.66
N LEU A 165 23.04 32.61 10.24
CA LEU A 165 22.65 32.17 11.57
C LEU A 165 23.06 33.20 12.64
N LEU A 166 22.11 33.64 13.46
CA LEU A 166 22.33 34.54 14.58
C LEU A 166 22.26 33.81 15.93
N ALA A 167 21.20 33.01 16.13
CA ALA A 167 20.97 32.32 17.39
C ALA A 167 20.10 31.06 17.19
N ARG A 168 20.07 30.20 18.21
CA ARG A 168 19.09 29.10 18.32
C ARG A 168 18.68 28.92 19.76
N THR A 169 17.45 28.45 19.98
CA THR A 169 16.98 28.11 21.32
C THR A 169 17.81 26.97 21.92
N PRO A 170 18.01 26.93 23.25
CA PRO A 170 18.66 25.81 23.91
C PRO A 170 17.96 24.47 23.63
N PRO A 171 18.67 23.33 23.68
CA PRO A 171 18.06 22.00 23.62
C PRO A 171 16.98 21.83 24.71
N ASP A 172 15.98 20.98 24.43
CA ASP A 172 14.85 20.68 25.33
C ASP A 172 13.96 21.90 25.69
N THR A 173 14.12 23.03 24.99
CA THR A 173 13.21 24.17 25.15
C THR A 173 11.78 23.76 24.81
N TYR A 174 11.54 22.90 23.81
CA TYR A 174 10.19 22.51 23.40
C TYR A 174 10.05 20.99 23.25
N ARG A 175 8.82 20.52 23.40
CA ARG A 175 8.40 19.23 22.85
C ARG A 175 7.51 19.49 21.63
N PHE A 176 8.17 19.81 20.51
CA PHE A 176 7.63 20.40 19.27
C PHE A 176 7.19 21.88 19.41
N THR A 177 7.27 22.59 18.29
CA THR A 177 6.79 23.97 18.12
C THR A 177 6.14 24.07 16.74
N ASN A 178 4.86 24.44 16.71
CA ASN A 178 3.99 24.47 15.51
C ASN A 178 3.36 25.86 15.27
N GLY A 179 3.85 26.89 15.94
CA GLY A 179 3.38 28.26 15.76
C GLY A 179 4.50 29.23 16.10
N LEU A 180 4.60 30.32 15.34
CA LEU A 180 5.65 31.32 15.49
C LEU A 180 5.16 32.66 14.99
N TRP A 181 5.27 33.70 15.81
CA TRP A 181 4.98 35.06 15.38
C TRP A 181 5.88 36.07 16.11
N TRP A 182 6.00 37.26 15.52
CA TRP A 182 6.74 38.37 16.12
C TRP A 182 5.82 39.27 16.95
N SER A 183 6.36 39.81 18.04
CA SER A 183 5.80 40.96 18.72
C SER A 183 6.89 41.93 19.19
N PRO A 184 6.54 43.17 19.59
CA PRO A 184 7.52 44.13 20.10
C PRO A 184 8.33 43.65 21.32
N GLN A 185 7.85 42.63 22.04
CA GLN A 185 8.54 42.08 23.21
C GLN A 185 9.51 40.93 22.88
N GLY A 186 9.42 40.39 21.66
CA GLY A 186 10.24 39.30 21.14
C GLY A 186 9.44 38.28 20.32
N TRP A 187 9.97 37.06 20.22
CA TRP A 187 9.39 35.99 19.41
C TRP A 187 8.47 35.13 20.25
N TRP A 188 7.22 34.97 19.82
CA TRP A 188 6.30 34.06 20.49
C TRP A 188 6.20 32.74 19.75
N THR A 189 6.07 31.65 20.49
CA THR A 189 5.97 30.31 19.92
C THR A 189 5.22 29.34 20.81
N THR A 190 4.76 28.23 20.25
CA THR A 190 4.11 27.14 20.98
C THR A 190 5.12 26.12 21.50
N ASP A 191 4.88 25.59 22.70
CA ASP A 191 5.44 24.31 23.15
C ASP A 191 4.34 23.26 23.00
N THR A 192 4.26 22.70 21.80
CA THR A 192 3.07 22.01 21.28
C THR A 192 2.59 20.89 22.19
N ASN A 193 3.49 20.02 22.67
CA ASN A 193 3.10 18.87 23.49
C ASN A 193 3.17 19.14 24.99
N ARG A 194 3.83 20.22 25.44
CA ARG A 194 3.78 20.65 26.85
C ARG A 194 2.67 21.68 27.10
N PHE A 195 1.93 22.06 26.06
CA PHE A 195 0.71 22.83 26.13
C PHE A 195 0.93 24.23 26.73
N ALA A 196 1.95 24.93 26.23
CA ALA A 196 2.33 26.26 26.68
C ALA A 196 2.65 27.20 25.51
N LEU A 197 2.56 28.52 25.77
CA LEU A 197 3.13 29.56 24.90
C LEU A 197 4.41 30.10 25.54
N ARG A 198 5.42 30.37 24.72
CA ARG A 198 6.69 30.93 25.18
C ARG A 198 7.01 32.22 24.43
N LEU A 199 7.40 33.24 25.18
CA LEU A 199 8.04 34.44 24.65
C LEU A 199 9.55 34.27 24.75
N LEU A 200 10.24 34.53 23.64
CA LEU A 200 11.68 34.47 23.53
C LEU A 200 12.26 35.87 23.41
N ASP A 201 13.46 36.04 23.94
CA ASP A 201 14.26 37.23 23.72
C ASP A 201 14.54 37.43 22.22
N ALA A 202 14.42 38.68 21.78
CA ALA A 202 14.49 39.04 20.36
C ALA A 202 15.84 38.69 19.72
N ARG A 203 16.94 38.69 20.49
CA ARG A 203 18.30 38.49 19.96
C ARG A 203 18.87 37.14 20.32
N THR A 204 18.66 36.71 21.56
CA THR A 204 19.31 35.51 22.12
C THR A 204 18.44 34.25 22.03
N LEU A 205 17.14 34.41 21.75
CA LEU A 205 16.13 33.35 21.84
C LEU A 205 16.01 32.68 23.22
N ALA A 206 16.51 33.30 24.29
CA ALA A 206 16.28 32.82 25.66
C ALA A 206 14.80 32.98 26.04
N VAL A 207 14.23 32.01 26.76
CA VAL A 207 12.83 32.07 27.21
C VAL A 207 12.67 33.18 28.26
N LYS A 208 11.83 34.17 27.96
CA LYS A 208 11.48 35.28 28.85
C LYS A 208 10.20 35.03 29.63
N VAL A 209 9.20 34.44 28.97
CA VAL A 209 7.88 34.16 29.55
C VAL A 209 7.44 32.77 29.14
N ASN A 210 6.79 32.06 30.07
CA ASN A 210 6.14 30.79 29.83
C ASN A 210 4.68 30.86 30.34
N VAL A 211 3.72 30.86 29.41
CA VAL A 211 2.29 30.85 29.71
C VAL A 211 1.80 29.41 29.58
N GLN A 212 1.56 28.75 30.71
CA GLN A 212 1.00 27.41 30.72
C GLN A 212 -0.52 27.48 30.50
N LEU A 213 -1.01 26.83 29.45
CA LEU A 213 -2.45 26.84 29.17
C LEU A 213 -3.16 25.88 30.14
N ARG A 214 -4.31 26.33 30.66
CA ARG A 214 -5.17 25.46 31.49
C ARG A 214 -5.76 24.37 30.61
N ARG A 215 -5.67 23.11 31.05
CA ARG A 215 -6.39 22.02 30.37
C ARG A 215 -7.87 22.14 30.71
N ALA A 216 -8.63 22.74 29.80
CA ALA A 216 -10.08 22.78 29.82
C ALA A 216 -10.60 22.02 28.59
N PRO A 217 -11.84 21.48 28.64
CA PRO A 217 -12.49 20.92 27.46
C PRO A 217 -12.47 21.93 26.29
N PRO A 218 -12.28 21.45 25.05
CA PRO A 218 -12.06 20.06 24.64
C PRO A 218 -10.64 19.61 25.01
N ASP A 219 -10.45 18.43 25.62
CA ASP A 219 -9.14 17.93 26.06
C ASP A 219 -8.28 17.40 24.88
N THR A 220 -8.01 18.30 23.95
CA THR A 220 -7.12 18.08 22.83
C THR A 220 -5.67 18.24 23.32
N PRO A 221 -4.80 17.23 23.06
CA PRO A 221 -3.50 17.14 23.71
C PRO A 221 -2.41 18.05 23.12
N PHE A 222 -2.64 18.67 21.96
CA PHE A 222 -1.61 19.39 21.21
C PHE A 222 -2.02 20.82 20.83
N LEU A 223 -1.04 21.73 20.77
CA LEU A 223 -1.18 23.04 20.13
C LEU A 223 -0.68 23.00 18.68
N GLY A 224 -1.50 23.45 17.73
CA GLY A 224 -1.13 23.58 16.33
C GLY A 224 -0.62 25.00 16.00
N GLU A 225 -1.08 25.51 14.85
CA GLU A 225 -0.88 26.89 14.41
C GLU A 225 -1.26 27.89 15.50
N ALA A 226 -0.46 28.95 15.63
CA ALA A 226 -0.68 30.02 16.58
C ALA A 226 -0.23 31.35 15.99
N ILE A 227 -1.09 32.36 16.13
CA ILE A 227 -0.87 33.72 15.65
C ILE A 227 -1.12 34.72 16.77
N ALA A 228 -0.62 35.94 16.62
CA ALA A 228 -1.06 37.05 17.45
C ALA A 228 -2.59 37.22 17.35
N SER A 229 -3.28 37.40 18.47
CA SER A 229 -4.72 37.68 18.45
C SER A 229 -5.02 39.12 17.98
N GLN A 230 -6.29 39.44 17.71
CA GLN A 230 -6.78 40.79 17.38
C GLN A 230 -6.31 41.80 18.43
N GLY A 231 -5.39 42.70 18.05
CA GLY A 231 -4.80 43.72 18.95
C GLY A 231 -3.35 43.46 19.36
N GLY A 232 -2.82 42.25 19.09
CA GLY A 232 -1.47 41.85 19.45
C GLY A 232 -1.24 41.75 20.97
N PRO A 233 -0.07 41.27 21.41
CA PRO A 233 0.30 41.28 22.82
C PRO A 233 0.63 42.73 23.25
N GLN A 234 -0.40 43.52 23.51
CA GLN A 234 -0.29 44.81 24.20
C GLN A 234 -0.16 44.51 25.70
N VAL A 235 0.97 44.89 26.29
CA VAL A 235 1.22 44.70 27.74
C VAL A 235 0.27 45.61 28.53
N GLY A 236 -0.46 45.05 29.49
CA GLY A 236 -1.07 45.81 30.58
C GLY A 236 -2.49 45.44 30.99
N GLY A 237 -3.20 44.60 30.23
CA GLY A 237 -4.54 44.12 30.56
C GLY A 237 -4.62 42.60 30.62
N THR A 238 -5.36 42.06 31.58
CA THR A 238 -5.74 40.63 31.63
C THR A 238 -6.86 40.29 30.65
N ASP A 239 -7.49 41.30 30.07
CA ASP A 239 -8.80 41.17 29.42
C ASP A 239 -8.70 40.96 27.90
N LEU A 240 -7.50 41.09 27.34
CA LEU A 240 -7.25 40.87 25.91
C LEU A 240 -6.42 39.60 25.69
N PRO A 241 -6.75 38.83 24.65
CA PRO A 241 -6.01 37.62 24.31
C PRO A 241 -4.61 37.93 23.76
N LEU A 242 -3.62 37.15 24.17
CA LEU A 242 -2.26 37.19 23.64
C LEU A 242 -2.17 36.59 22.23
N ALA A 243 -2.86 35.47 22.04
CA ALA A 243 -2.72 34.64 20.85
C ALA A 243 -4.04 33.96 20.51
N THR A 244 -4.24 33.71 19.23
CA THR A 244 -5.26 32.77 18.75
C THR A 244 -4.53 31.49 18.36
N VAL A 245 -4.95 30.37 18.92
CA VAL A 245 -4.23 29.10 18.87
C VAL A 245 -5.17 27.99 18.46
N THR A 246 -4.72 27.14 17.56
CA THR A 246 -5.42 25.92 17.20
C THR A 246 -5.09 24.81 18.21
N ARG A 247 -6.09 24.06 18.62
CA ARG A 247 -5.93 22.88 19.48
C ARG A 247 -6.25 21.63 18.71
N LEU A 248 -5.31 20.68 18.68
CA LEU A 248 -5.38 19.52 17.81
C LEU A 248 -5.51 18.21 18.60
N GLY A 249 -6.32 17.29 18.08
CA GLY A 249 -6.50 15.95 18.63
C GLY A 249 -5.28 15.04 18.40
N THR A 250 -5.40 13.77 18.80
CA THR A 250 -4.29 12.80 18.79
C THR A 250 -3.66 12.52 17.43
N LEU A 251 -4.39 12.77 16.34
CA LEU A 251 -3.91 12.63 14.96
C LEU A 251 -3.49 13.96 14.32
N MET A 252 -3.40 15.05 15.09
CA MET A 252 -3.12 16.41 14.58
C MET A 252 -4.14 16.96 13.58
N GLU A 253 -5.30 16.30 13.42
CA GLU A 253 -6.29 16.59 12.38
C GLU A 253 -7.56 17.27 12.94
N PRO A 254 -8.26 16.71 13.95
CA PRO A 254 -9.42 17.37 14.52
C PRO A 254 -8.98 18.57 15.36
N GLY A 255 -9.48 19.75 14.98
CA GLY A 255 -9.05 21.04 15.51
C GLY A 255 -10.18 21.83 16.16
N HIS A 256 -9.86 22.48 17.28
CA HIS A 256 -10.60 23.63 17.82
C HIS A 256 -9.74 24.88 17.73
N VAL A 257 -10.34 26.05 17.91
CA VAL A 257 -9.62 27.32 17.98
C VAL A 257 -9.99 28.04 19.25
N VAL A 258 -8.98 28.57 19.92
CA VAL A 258 -9.12 29.30 21.17
C VAL A 258 -8.30 30.58 21.13
N ASP A 259 -8.83 31.62 21.74
CA ASP A 259 -8.03 32.72 22.21
C ASP A 259 -7.38 32.34 23.55
N VAL A 260 -6.12 32.70 23.73
CA VAL A 260 -5.34 32.45 24.94
C VAL A 260 -4.99 33.76 25.62
N PHE A 261 -5.28 33.88 26.91
CA PHE A 261 -5.03 35.07 27.72
C PHE A 261 -3.69 34.98 28.47
N PRO A 262 -3.16 36.10 29.00
CA PRO A 262 -1.89 36.12 29.74
C PRO A 262 -1.81 35.17 30.93
N ASP A 263 -2.94 34.87 31.57
CA ASP A 263 -3.03 33.94 32.71
C ASP A 263 -3.16 32.46 32.31
N GLY A 264 -3.11 32.16 31.01
CA GLY A 264 -3.28 30.82 30.45
C GLY A 264 -4.73 30.34 30.38
N SER A 265 -5.70 31.18 30.75
CA SER A 265 -7.11 30.93 30.46
C SER A 265 -7.38 31.02 28.95
N GLN A 266 -8.50 30.42 28.53
CA GLN A 266 -8.85 30.28 27.12
C GLN A 266 -10.31 30.64 26.89
N ALA A 267 -10.59 31.32 25.78
CA ALA A 267 -11.94 31.50 25.25
C ALA A 267 -12.05 30.76 23.91
N MET A 268 -13.02 29.86 23.82
CA MET A 268 -13.20 29.03 22.63
C MET A 268 -14.04 29.75 21.57
N PHE A 269 -13.67 29.56 20.31
CA PHE A 269 -14.52 29.96 19.19
C PHE A 269 -15.68 28.97 19.05
N ASN A 270 -16.88 29.50 18.79
CA ASN A 270 -18.10 28.70 18.68
C ASN A 270 -18.09 27.92 17.37
N LEU A 271 -17.36 26.81 17.38
CA LEU A 271 -17.15 25.95 16.22
C LEU A 271 -17.25 24.48 16.61
N ASP A 272 -17.94 23.73 15.76
CA ASP A 272 -17.82 22.28 15.74
C ASP A 272 -16.40 21.89 15.35
N THR A 273 -15.89 20.81 15.93
CA THR A 273 -14.53 20.29 15.66
C THR A 273 -14.30 20.19 14.15
N ILE A 274 -13.27 20.87 13.66
CA ILE A 274 -12.89 20.85 12.24
C ILE A 274 -12.00 19.64 12.00
N PRO A 275 -12.37 18.66 11.16
CA PRO A 275 -11.59 17.43 11.01
C PRO A 275 -10.22 17.62 10.37
N GLN A 276 -9.98 18.72 9.66
CA GLN A 276 -8.67 19.03 9.09
C GLN A 276 -8.42 20.54 9.09
N LEU A 277 -8.14 21.11 10.27
CA LEU A 277 -7.79 22.51 10.41
C LEU A 277 -6.34 22.74 9.96
N ARG A 278 -6.10 23.63 8.99
CA ARG A 278 -4.78 23.78 8.36
C ARG A 278 -4.05 25.07 8.70
N ASP A 279 -4.76 26.19 8.73
CA ASP A 279 -4.16 27.50 8.95
C ASP A 279 -5.21 28.51 9.46
N VAL A 280 -4.73 29.58 10.08
CA VAL A 280 -5.54 30.63 10.71
C VAL A 280 -4.93 32.01 10.48
N ALA A 281 -5.76 33.03 10.23
CA ALA A 281 -5.30 34.42 10.29
C ALA A 281 -6.42 35.38 10.67
N TRP A 282 -6.05 36.50 11.29
CA TRP A 282 -6.92 37.64 11.46
C TRP A 282 -6.88 38.53 10.22
N PHE A 283 -8.04 38.78 9.61
CA PHE A 283 -8.21 39.62 8.43
C PHE A 283 -9.43 40.51 8.61
N ASN A 284 -9.24 41.83 8.49
CA ASN A 284 -10.30 42.82 8.70
C ASN A 284 -11.17 42.60 9.97
N LYS A 285 -10.51 42.37 11.11
CA LYS A 285 -11.14 42.08 12.42
C LYS A 285 -11.98 40.79 12.49
N GLN A 286 -11.84 39.93 11.51
CA GLN A 286 -12.49 38.62 11.46
C GLN A 286 -11.41 37.54 11.49
N LEU A 287 -11.69 36.45 12.19
CA LEU A 287 -10.80 35.29 12.19
C LEU A 287 -11.18 34.40 11.01
N LEU A 288 -10.20 34.09 10.17
CA LEU A 288 -10.33 33.16 9.07
C LEU A 288 -9.64 31.83 9.42
N LEU A 289 -10.32 30.72 9.14
CA LEU A 289 -9.82 29.37 9.35
C LEU A 289 -9.89 28.59 8.04
N VAL A 290 -8.82 27.85 7.69
CA VAL A 290 -8.85 26.93 6.56
C VAL A 290 -9.30 25.54 7.00
N ASP A 291 -10.47 25.13 6.52
CA ASP A 291 -10.97 23.76 6.63
C ASP A 291 -10.53 22.95 5.41
N GLY A 292 -9.50 22.14 5.61
CA GLY A 292 -8.94 21.25 4.61
C GLY A 292 -9.82 20.07 4.25
N HIS A 293 -10.83 19.74 5.05
CA HIS A 293 -11.76 18.65 4.74
C HIS A 293 -12.86 19.14 3.79
N THR A 294 -13.50 20.27 4.11
CA THR A 294 -14.62 20.80 3.32
C THR A 294 -14.17 21.67 2.16
N PHE A 295 -12.91 22.09 2.14
CA PHE A 295 -12.32 23.07 1.23
C PHE A 295 -12.98 24.44 1.40
N GLU A 296 -13.11 24.90 2.63
CA GLU A 296 -13.74 26.18 2.95
C GLU A 296 -12.79 27.06 3.76
N VAL A 297 -12.95 28.37 3.60
CA VAL A 297 -12.36 29.37 4.50
C VAL A 297 -13.47 29.83 5.43
N ARG A 298 -13.55 29.24 6.61
CA ARG A 298 -14.55 29.57 7.63
C ARG A 298 -14.21 30.92 8.24
N ARG A 299 -15.23 31.65 8.70
CA ARG A 299 -15.08 33.03 9.14
C ARG A 299 -15.81 33.27 10.45
N PHE A 300 -15.15 33.98 11.36
CA PHE A 300 -15.68 34.28 12.69
C PHE A 300 -15.60 35.77 12.97
N ASP A 301 -16.60 36.27 13.68
CA ASP A 301 -16.63 37.64 14.17
C ASP A 301 -15.82 37.82 15.47
N ALA A 302 -15.80 39.05 15.98
CA ALA A 302 -15.09 39.41 17.22
C ALA A 302 -15.71 38.75 18.47
N ASP A 303 -16.99 38.39 18.42
CA ASP A 303 -17.70 37.67 19.48
C ASP A 303 -17.46 36.15 19.41
N ARG A 304 -16.61 35.72 18.48
CA ARG A 304 -16.20 34.33 18.26
C ARG A 304 -17.32 33.45 17.72
N ASN A 305 -18.34 34.05 17.10
CA ASN A 305 -19.40 33.33 16.41
C ASN A 305 -19.04 33.12 14.95
N GLU A 306 -19.39 31.95 14.42
CA GLU A 306 -19.27 31.69 13.00
C GLU A 306 -20.27 32.53 12.20
N ILE A 307 -19.77 33.12 11.12
CA ILE A 307 -20.56 33.87 10.14
C ILE A 307 -20.37 33.24 8.75
N GLU A 308 -21.00 33.82 7.72
CA GLU A 308 -20.91 33.27 6.36
C GLU A 308 -19.43 33.05 5.94
N PRO A 309 -19.08 31.87 5.37
CA PRO A 309 -17.73 31.56 4.91
C PRO A 309 -17.15 32.64 3.99
N PHE A 310 -15.85 32.84 4.09
CA PHE A 310 -15.13 33.80 3.27
C PHE A 310 -15.01 33.32 1.81
N GLY A 311 -15.05 34.27 0.89
CA GLY A 311 -15.05 34.02 -0.55
C GLY A 311 -16.41 34.28 -1.18
N ASP A 312 -16.42 34.91 -2.35
CA ASP A 312 -17.62 35.14 -3.13
C ASP A 312 -18.18 33.83 -3.74
N VAL A 313 -19.27 33.94 -4.49
CA VAL A 313 -19.91 32.78 -5.13
C VAL A 313 -18.94 32.04 -6.07
N GLN A 314 -18.07 32.77 -6.78
CA GLN A 314 -17.14 32.16 -7.74
C GLN A 314 -16.03 31.39 -7.02
N VAL A 315 -15.48 31.95 -5.95
CA VAL A 315 -14.42 31.34 -5.13
C VAL A 315 -14.94 30.08 -4.44
N ARG A 316 -16.13 30.15 -3.83
CA ARG A 316 -16.77 28.98 -3.20
C ARG A 316 -17.11 27.90 -4.22
N ALA A 317 -17.53 28.27 -5.43
CA ALA A 317 -17.74 27.31 -6.52
C ALA A 317 -16.42 26.65 -6.98
N ALA A 318 -15.32 27.41 -7.03
CA ALA A 318 -14.00 26.87 -7.36
C ALA A 318 -13.53 25.85 -6.31
N PHE A 319 -13.70 26.14 -5.02
CA PHE A 319 -13.38 25.18 -3.96
C PHE A 319 -14.24 23.92 -4.01
N ARG A 320 -15.55 24.07 -4.26
CA ARG A 320 -16.44 22.92 -4.42
C ARG A 320 -15.99 22.03 -5.58
N LYS A 321 -15.61 22.63 -6.71
CA LYS A 321 -15.07 21.89 -7.85
C LYS A 321 -13.78 21.14 -7.48
N LEU A 322 -12.83 21.77 -6.80
CA LEU A 322 -11.62 21.09 -6.34
C LEU A 322 -11.94 19.90 -5.43
N ARG A 323 -12.92 20.05 -4.53
CA ARG A 323 -13.35 18.97 -3.65
C ARG A 323 -14.01 17.82 -4.41
N GLU A 324 -14.86 18.14 -5.38
CA GLU A 324 -15.50 17.17 -6.27
C GLU A 324 -14.45 16.42 -7.11
N ASP A 325 -13.48 17.13 -7.67
CA ASP A 325 -12.37 16.55 -8.44
C ASP A 325 -11.52 15.64 -7.54
N ARG A 326 -11.22 16.06 -6.30
CA ARG A 326 -10.49 15.25 -5.33
C ARG A 326 -11.25 13.96 -4.99
N ALA A 327 -12.55 14.05 -4.73
CA ALA A 327 -13.40 12.90 -4.46
C ALA A 327 -13.51 11.97 -5.68
N PHE A 328 -13.60 12.54 -6.88
CA PHE A 328 -13.62 11.81 -8.14
C PHE A 328 -12.34 10.99 -8.31
N TRP A 329 -11.16 11.61 -8.18
CA TRP A 329 -9.88 10.90 -8.35
C TRP A 329 -9.65 9.82 -7.29
N LYS A 330 -10.05 10.08 -6.03
CA LYS A 330 -10.06 9.06 -4.98
C LYS A 330 -10.96 7.88 -5.35
N GLY A 331 -12.15 8.16 -5.89
CA GLY A 331 -13.09 7.13 -6.35
C GLY A 331 -12.62 6.39 -7.60
N VAL A 332 -11.92 7.05 -8.52
CA VAL A 332 -11.33 6.43 -9.73
C VAL A 332 -10.22 5.47 -9.33
N ALA A 333 -9.29 5.87 -8.46
CA ALA A 333 -8.20 5.00 -8.00
C ALA A 333 -8.74 3.69 -7.40
N SER A 334 -9.72 3.80 -6.50
CA SER A 334 -10.36 2.64 -5.85
C SER A 334 -11.14 1.76 -6.84
N ARG A 335 -11.96 2.36 -7.73
CA ARG A 335 -12.75 1.61 -8.71
C ARG A 335 -11.89 0.92 -9.76
N GLN A 336 -10.83 1.55 -10.26
CA GLN A 336 -9.91 0.95 -11.21
C GLN A 336 -9.17 -0.23 -10.60
N ALA A 337 -8.65 -0.08 -9.38
CA ALA A 337 -8.00 -1.18 -8.66
C ALA A 337 -8.95 -2.38 -8.48
N PHE A 338 -10.22 -2.12 -8.13
CA PHE A 338 -11.24 -3.16 -7.99
C PHE A 338 -11.62 -3.82 -9.31
N ALA A 339 -11.97 -3.04 -10.35
CA ALA A 339 -12.42 -3.55 -11.63
C ALA A 339 -11.35 -4.39 -12.32
N LEU A 340 -10.10 -3.92 -12.32
CA LEU A 340 -8.99 -4.69 -12.87
C LEU A 340 -8.75 -5.98 -12.08
N SER A 341 -8.84 -5.91 -10.76
CA SER A 341 -8.71 -7.10 -9.91
C SER A 341 -9.79 -8.15 -10.23
N ALA A 342 -11.03 -7.71 -10.41
CA ALA A 342 -12.12 -8.60 -10.80
C ALA A 342 -11.88 -9.22 -12.19
N VAL A 343 -11.44 -8.43 -13.18
CA VAL A 343 -11.11 -8.94 -14.52
C VAL A 343 -9.98 -9.97 -14.46
N LEU A 344 -8.89 -9.67 -13.76
CA LEU A 344 -7.76 -10.59 -13.61
C LEU A 344 -8.19 -11.90 -12.94
N LEU A 345 -9.01 -11.82 -11.88
CA LEU A 345 -9.55 -13.00 -11.19
C LEU A 345 -10.42 -13.85 -12.13
N VAL A 346 -11.36 -13.22 -12.84
CA VAL A 346 -12.25 -13.91 -13.80
C VAL A 346 -11.44 -14.56 -14.91
N LEU A 347 -10.47 -13.86 -15.51
CA LEU A 347 -9.60 -14.43 -16.54
C LEU A 347 -8.79 -15.62 -16.00
N GLY A 348 -8.25 -15.53 -14.79
CA GLY A 348 -7.56 -16.62 -14.12
C GLY A 348 -8.46 -17.84 -13.90
N LEU A 349 -9.70 -17.63 -13.45
CA LEU A 349 -10.70 -18.68 -13.23
C LEU A 349 -11.17 -19.31 -14.55
N LEU A 350 -11.46 -18.51 -15.58
CA LEU A 350 -11.84 -18.99 -16.91
C LEU A 350 -10.73 -19.81 -17.55
N ALA A 351 -9.47 -19.38 -17.41
CA ALA A 351 -8.32 -20.13 -17.89
C ALA A 351 -8.17 -21.48 -17.17
N TYR A 352 -8.37 -21.48 -15.85
CA TYR A 352 -8.37 -22.70 -15.06
C TYR A 352 -9.49 -23.67 -15.50
N ALA A 353 -10.71 -23.16 -15.67
CA ALA A 353 -11.87 -23.93 -16.12
C ALA A 353 -11.65 -24.51 -17.53
N ARG A 354 -11.20 -23.69 -18.48
CA ARG A 354 -10.90 -24.12 -19.86
C ARG A 354 -9.81 -25.18 -19.89
N HIS A 355 -8.74 -25.02 -19.11
CA HIS A 355 -7.71 -26.05 -19.02
C HIS A 355 -8.27 -27.37 -18.47
N ARG A 356 -9.11 -27.31 -17.42
CA ARG A 356 -9.74 -28.51 -16.84
C ARG A 356 -10.66 -29.21 -17.85
N GLN A 357 -11.42 -28.45 -18.64
CA GLN A 357 -12.29 -28.98 -19.69
C GLN A 357 -11.47 -29.67 -20.80
N LEU A 358 -10.44 -29.01 -21.32
CA LEU A 358 -9.57 -29.56 -22.37
C LEU A 358 -8.83 -30.82 -21.90
N ALA A 359 -8.41 -30.87 -20.63
CA ALA A 359 -7.76 -32.06 -20.05
C ALA A 359 -8.72 -33.25 -19.82
N GLY A 360 -10.03 -33.05 -19.95
CA GLY A 360 -11.05 -34.09 -19.77
C GLY A 360 -11.61 -34.69 -21.08
N GLY A 361 -11.21 -34.16 -22.25
CA GLY A 361 -11.72 -34.62 -23.54
C GLY A 361 -11.10 -35.97 -23.98
N PRO A 362 -11.89 -36.87 -24.63
CA PRO A 362 -11.43 -38.21 -25.01
C PRO A 362 -10.25 -38.20 -26.00
N GLU A 363 -10.25 -37.31 -27.00
CA GLU A 363 -9.11 -37.16 -27.93
C GLU A 363 -7.81 -36.75 -27.24
N VAL A 364 -7.92 -35.96 -26.17
CA VAL A 364 -6.77 -35.46 -25.40
C VAL A 364 -6.29 -36.53 -24.44
N GLU A 365 -7.20 -37.31 -23.86
CA GLU A 365 -6.89 -38.49 -23.04
C GLU A 365 -6.09 -39.53 -23.83
N GLU A 366 -6.54 -39.92 -25.02
CA GLU A 366 -5.80 -40.85 -25.88
C GLU A 366 -4.42 -40.31 -26.20
N ALA A 367 -4.32 -39.05 -26.66
CA ALA A 367 -3.04 -38.43 -26.97
C ALA A 367 -2.10 -38.25 -25.76
N LEU A 368 -2.65 -38.21 -24.54
CA LEU A 368 -1.91 -38.12 -23.28
C LEU A 368 -1.44 -39.48 -22.78
N ASN A 369 -2.23 -40.54 -23.03
CA ASN A 369 -1.93 -41.90 -22.62
C ASN A 369 -1.20 -42.71 -23.71
N GLU A 370 -1.12 -42.19 -24.94
CA GLU A 370 -0.42 -42.80 -26.07
C GLU A 370 1.02 -43.22 -25.73
N PRO A 371 1.84 -42.45 -24.98
CA PRO A 371 3.16 -42.92 -24.57
C PRO A 371 3.14 -44.16 -23.67
N ALA A 372 2.08 -44.34 -22.87
CA ALA A 372 1.89 -45.52 -22.03
C ALA A 372 1.36 -46.72 -22.84
N ILE A 373 0.49 -46.46 -23.82
CA ILE A 373 -0.02 -47.49 -24.74
C ILE A 373 1.09 -47.97 -25.70
N ALA A 374 1.87 -47.04 -26.27
CA ALA A 374 3.04 -47.36 -27.09
C ALA A 374 4.09 -48.17 -26.30
N TRP A 375 4.20 -47.92 -24.98
CA TRP A 375 5.05 -48.73 -24.11
C TRP A 375 4.55 -50.16 -23.94
N LEU A 376 3.24 -50.36 -23.71
CA LEU A 376 2.66 -51.71 -23.70
C LEU A 376 2.94 -52.50 -24.98
N ARG A 377 3.02 -51.80 -26.12
CA ARG A 377 3.31 -52.38 -27.43
C ARG A 377 4.79 -52.69 -27.67
N SER A 378 5.70 -52.25 -26.79
CA SER A 378 7.16 -52.46 -26.91
C SER A 378 7.60 -53.60 -25.97
N PRO A 379 7.80 -54.84 -26.48
CA PRO A 379 7.91 -56.05 -25.64
C PRO A 379 9.12 -56.05 -24.67
N ALA A 380 10.20 -55.37 -25.03
CA ALA A 380 11.52 -55.58 -24.39
C ALA A 380 11.63 -55.17 -22.91
N GLU A 381 10.75 -54.31 -22.38
CA GLU A 381 10.84 -53.84 -20.99
C GLU A 381 9.88 -54.54 -20.04
N PHE A 382 8.64 -54.80 -20.46
CA PHE A 382 7.67 -55.54 -19.65
C PHE A 382 8.08 -57.01 -19.52
N GLU A 383 8.56 -57.64 -20.61
CA GLU A 383 9.00 -59.04 -20.59
C GLU A 383 10.18 -59.28 -19.62
N ARG A 384 10.95 -58.25 -19.23
CA ARG A 384 12.02 -58.38 -18.23
C ARG A 384 11.52 -58.54 -16.79
N VAL A 385 10.29 -58.12 -16.50
CA VAL A 385 9.72 -58.06 -15.15
C VAL A 385 8.37 -58.77 -15.04
N LYS A 386 7.92 -59.38 -16.13
CA LYS A 386 6.66 -60.10 -16.25
C LYS A 386 6.79 -61.48 -15.58
N LEU A 387 5.81 -61.82 -14.76
CA LEU A 387 5.69 -63.16 -14.18
C LEU A 387 4.96 -64.11 -15.14
N GLU A 388 5.10 -65.41 -14.91
CA GLU A 388 4.39 -66.41 -15.69
C GLU A 388 2.87 -66.18 -15.62
N SER A 389 2.21 -66.24 -16.78
CA SER A 389 0.77 -65.91 -16.95
C SER A 389 0.36 -64.48 -16.58
N GLU A 390 1.30 -63.54 -16.43
CA GLU A 390 0.99 -62.12 -16.18
C GLU A 390 0.69 -61.38 -17.48
N VAL A 391 -0.47 -60.71 -17.52
CA VAL A 391 -0.95 -59.97 -18.70
C VAL A 391 -1.26 -58.52 -18.30
N PRO A 392 -0.77 -57.53 -19.05
CA PRO A 392 -1.09 -56.12 -18.80
C PRO A 392 -2.58 -55.86 -19.08
N ARG A 393 -3.21 -55.06 -18.21
CA ARG A 393 -4.62 -54.69 -18.31
C ARG A 393 -4.81 -53.21 -18.65
N GLU A 394 -4.00 -52.34 -18.06
CA GLU A 394 -4.04 -50.90 -18.32
C GLU A 394 -2.65 -50.30 -18.07
N ALA A 395 -2.22 -49.35 -18.89
CA ALA A 395 -1.03 -48.55 -18.64
C ALA A 395 -1.41 -47.07 -18.58
N VAL A 396 -0.87 -46.37 -17.58
CA VAL A 396 -1.22 -44.99 -17.28
C VAL A 396 0.03 -44.13 -17.27
N TYR A 397 0.03 -43.10 -18.09
CA TYR A 397 1.04 -42.06 -18.02
C TYR A 397 0.79 -41.11 -16.83
N LEU A 398 1.81 -40.93 -15.99
CA LEU A 398 1.82 -40.02 -14.85
C LEU A 398 2.73 -38.81 -15.16
N PRO A 399 2.17 -37.65 -15.55
CA PRO A 399 2.96 -36.48 -15.93
C PRO A 399 3.77 -35.90 -14.74
N GLY A 400 4.95 -35.38 -15.05
CA GLY A 400 5.84 -34.68 -14.11
C GLY A 400 7.21 -34.40 -14.72
N ARG A 401 8.09 -33.69 -13.99
CA ARG A 401 9.47 -33.39 -14.43
C ARG A 401 10.29 -34.65 -14.77
N ARG A 402 9.95 -35.79 -14.15
CA ARG A 402 10.36 -37.13 -14.56
C ARG A 402 9.10 -37.95 -14.80
N PRO A 403 8.81 -38.38 -16.03
CA PRO A 403 7.61 -39.14 -16.31
C PRO A 403 7.65 -40.48 -15.56
N ARG A 404 6.47 -40.89 -15.08
CA ARG A 404 6.26 -42.18 -14.46
C ARG A 404 5.16 -42.92 -15.21
N TRP A 405 5.17 -44.24 -15.14
CA TRP A 405 4.15 -45.08 -15.74
C TRP A 405 3.63 -46.03 -14.69
N LEU A 406 2.31 -46.07 -14.54
CA LEU A 406 1.63 -47.05 -13.71
C LEU A 406 1.10 -48.14 -14.65
N LEU A 407 1.57 -49.36 -14.49
CA LEU A 407 1.04 -50.52 -15.17
C LEU A 407 0.17 -51.32 -14.21
N VAL A 408 -1.06 -51.57 -14.60
CA VAL A 408 -1.97 -52.48 -13.90
C VAL A 408 -2.01 -53.78 -14.69
N THR A 409 -1.65 -54.89 -14.06
CA THR A 409 -1.72 -56.24 -14.64
C THR A 409 -2.87 -57.03 -14.02
N ASN A 410 -3.07 -58.27 -14.49
CA ASN A 410 -3.98 -59.21 -13.85
C ASN A 410 -3.53 -59.68 -12.45
N ARG A 411 -2.24 -59.48 -12.08
CA ARG A 411 -1.69 -59.90 -10.78
C ARG A 411 -1.28 -58.74 -9.88
N ARG A 412 -0.65 -57.70 -10.43
CA ARG A 412 0.04 -56.65 -9.66
C ARG A 412 0.00 -55.27 -10.32
N ILE A 413 0.39 -54.27 -9.55
CA ILE A 413 0.53 -52.87 -9.97
C ILE A 413 2.02 -52.55 -9.97
N LEU A 414 2.53 -52.11 -11.11
CA LEU A 414 3.94 -51.76 -11.29
C LEU A 414 4.08 -50.27 -11.56
N LEU A 415 4.98 -49.61 -10.84
CA LEU A 415 5.33 -48.22 -11.05
C LEU A 415 6.73 -48.13 -11.64
N PHE A 416 6.84 -47.50 -12.80
CA PHE A 416 8.12 -47.25 -13.48
C PHE A 416 8.47 -45.77 -13.42
N ALA A 417 9.76 -45.46 -13.30
CA ALA A 417 10.29 -44.10 -13.42
C ALA A 417 11.43 -44.06 -14.46
N GLY A 418 11.46 -43.03 -15.32
CA GLY A 418 12.52 -42.91 -16.32
C GLY A 418 12.14 -42.05 -17.53
N ALA A 419 13.03 -41.98 -18.53
CA ALA A 419 12.71 -41.41 -19.84
C ALA A 419 12.27 -42.54 -20.79
N ALA A 420 11.67 -42.22 -21.94
CA ALA A 420 11.14 -43.24 -22.86
C ALA A 420 12.16 -44.29 -23.35
N LYS A 421 13.47 -44.02 -23.21
CA LYS A 421 14.59 -44.88 -23.62
C LYS A 421 15.27 -45.62 -22.46
N GLU A 422 15.04 -45.22 -21.21
CA GLU A 422 15.60 -45.84 -20.02
C GLU A 422 14.56 -45.78 -18.90
N ARG A 423 13.87 -46.91 -18.67
CA ARG A 423 12.84 -47.05 -17.64
C ARG A 423 13.27 -48.07 -16.59
N ARG A 424 13.15 -47.69 -15.32
CA ARG A 424 13.47 -48.56 -14.17
C ARG A 424 12.20 -48.84 -13.38
N LEU A 425 11.97 -50.12 -13.06
CA LEU A 425 10.93 -50.52 -12.10
C LEU A 425 11.25 -49.88 -10.75
N GLN A 426 10.32 -49.04 -10.28
CA GLN A 426 10.45 -48.27 -9.06
C GLN A 426 9.81 -49.00 -7.88
N SER A 427 8.63 -49.58 -8.08
CA SER A 427 7.85 -50.23 -7.03
C SER A 427 6.83 -51.19 -7.63
N GLU A 428 6.44 -52.18 -6.85
CA GLU A 428 5.43 -53.17 -7.21
C GLU A 428 4.52 -53.49 -6.02
N TRP A 429 3.23 -53.68 -6.28
CA TRP A 429 2.25 -54.02 -5.26
C TRP A 429 1.32 -55.12 -5.79
N PRO A 430 1.01 -56.16 -4.99
CA PRO A 430 -0.02 -57.13 -5.34
C PRO A 430 -1.34 -56.42 -5.61
N ARG A 431 -2.07 -56.78 -6.67
CA ARG A 431 -3.34 -56.11 -6.97
C ARG A 431 -4.38 -56.35 -5.86
N ARG A 432 -4.34 -57.53 -5.24
CA ARG A 432 -5.17 -57.89 -4.07
C ARG A 432 -4.87 -57.06 -2.82
N SER A 433 -3.71 -56.40 -2.74
CA SER A 433 -3.41 -55.53 -1.60
C SER A 433 -4.10 -54.16 -1.72
N VAL A 434 -4.76 -53.83 -2.82
CA VAL A 434 -5.52 -52.57 -2.96
C VAL A 434 -6.80 -52.65 -2.13
N VAL A 435 -6.87 -51.81 -1.09
CA VAL A 435 -8.04 -51.65 -0.21
C VAL A 435 -8.98 -50.58 -0.75
N PHE A 436 -8.43 -49.56 -1.42
CA PHE A 436 -9.21 -48.48 -2.00
C PHE A 436 -8.54 -47.98 -3.28
N ALA A 437 -9.34 -47.79 -4.33
CA ALA A 437 -8.96 -47.04 -5.51
C ALA A 437 -10.09 -46.07 -5.89
N GLY A 438 -9.81 -44.78 -5.94
CA GLY A 438 -10.84 -43.78 -6.22
C GLY A 438 -10.29 -42.36 -6.31
N SER A 439 -11.19 -41.39 -6.44
CA SER A 439 -10.81 -39.98 -6.37
C SER A 439 -10.50 -39.57 -4.92
N PRO A 440 -9.62 -38.58 -4.68
CA PRO A 440 -9.30 -38.16 -3.32
C PRO A 440 -10.50 -37.67 -2.50
N GLY A 441 -11.57 -37.17 -3.15
CA GLY A 441 -12.78 -36.71 -2.48
C GLY A 441 -13.68 -37.84 -1.97
N GLN A 442 -13.46 -39.08 -2.42
CA GLN A 442 -14.18 -40.27 -1.97
C GLN A 442 -13.52 -40.95 -0.75
N MET A 443 -12.34 -40.48 -0.33
CA MET A 443 -11.66 -40.96 0.86
C MET A 443 -12.30 -40.31 2.09
N ALA A 444 -12.76 -41.09 3.07
CA ALA A 444 -13.56 -40.62 4.21
C ALA A 444 -12.93 -39.42 4.94
N GLY A 445 -13.70 -38.32 5.06
CA GLY A 445 -13.35 -37.10 5.80
C GLY A 445 -13.85 -35.83 5.11
N HIS A 446 -14.76 -35.08 5.75
CA HIS A 446 -15.14 -33.74 5.30
C HIS A 446 -13.92 -32.82 5.34
N ARG A 447 -13.38 -32.47 4.17
CA ARG A 447 -12.29 -31.50 4.04
C ARG A 447 -12.84 -30.16 3.53
N PRO A 448 -12.26 -29.03 3.96
CA PRO A 448 -12.69 -27.70 3.51
C PRO A 448 -12.62 -27.54 1.99
N TRP A 449 -13.57 -26.79 1.42
CA TRP A 449 -13.69 -26.54 -0.03
C TRP A 449 -12.42 -25.97 -0.68
N TRP A 450 -11.66 -25.12 0.04
CA TRP A 450 -10.40 -24.56 -0.46
C TRP A 450 -9.30 -25.62 -0.64
N GLN A 451 -9.33 -26.71 0.14
CA GLN A 451 -8.41 -27.83 -0.07
C GLN A 451 -8.77 -28.65 -1.30
N GLN A 452 -10.06 -28.72 -1.66
CA GLN A 452 -10.53 -29.43 -2.86
C GLN A 452 -10.12 -28.71 -4.15
N LEU A 453 -10.12 -27.37 -4.15
CA LEU A 453 -9.60 -26.53 -5.24
C LEU A 453 -8.10 -26.74 -5.51
N LEU A 454 -7.34 -27.17 -4.49
CA LEU A 454 -5.89 -27.34 -4.51
C LEU A 454 -5.45 -28.81 -4.64
N GLN A 455 -6.30 -29.74 -5.12
CA GLN A 455 -5.91 -31.14 -5.33
C GLN A 455 -5.68 -31.48 -6.81
N PRO A 456 -4.41 -31.58 -7.24
CA PRO A 456 -4.05 -32.10 -8.56
C PRO A 456 -4.13 -33.62 -8.70
N ALA A 457 -4.21 -34.39 -7.60
CA ALA A 457 -4.37 -35.83 -7.68
C ALA A 457 -5.79 -36.17 -8.08
N ASN A 458 -5.95 -37.07 -9.04
CA ASN A 458 -7.26 -37.56 -9.50
C ASN A 458 -7.44 -39.05 -9.26
N LEU A 459 -6.40 -39.75 -8.77
CA LEU A 459 -6.43 -41.15 -8.37
C LEU A 459 -5.69 -41.33 -7.03
N VAL A 460 -6.32 -42.02 -6.08
CA VAL A 460 -5.72 -42.45 -4.82
C VAL A 460 -5.79 -43.96 -4.76
N LEU A 461 -4.66 -44.60 -4.44
CA LEU A 461 -4.57 -46.03 -4.20
C LEU A 461 -4.11 -46.26 -2.75
N THR A 462 -4.91 -46.97 -1.96
CA THR A 462 -4.56 -47.37 -0.59
C THR A 462 -4.35 -48.87 -0.56
N PHE A 463 -3.25 -49.29 0.07
CA PHE A 463 -2.88 -50.70 0.16
C PHE A 463 -3.06 -51.25 1.58
N THR A 464 -3.16 -52.58 1.72
CA THR A 464 -3.27 -53.29 3.01
C THR A 464 -2.07 -53.07 3.92
N THR A 465 -0.92 -52.70 3.34
CA THR A 465 0.31 -52.30 4.04
C THR A 465 0.19 -50.93 4.72
N GLY A 466 -0.92 -50.21 4.54
CA GLY A 466 -1.10 -48.84 5.00
C GLY A 466 -0.53 -47.77 4.05
N THR A 467 0.21 -48.16 3.02
CA THR A 467 0.74 -47.24 2.00
C THR A 467 -0.39 -46.59 1.23
N THR A 468 -0.35 -45.27 1.05
CA THR A 468 -1.31 -44.53 0.20
C THR A 468 -0.60 -43.75 -0.90
N LEU A 469 -0.88 -44.08 -2.15
CA LEU A 469 -0.36 -43.37 -3.32
C LEU A 469 -1.36 -42.34 -3.80
N TYR A 470 -0.93 -41.07 -3.82
CA TYR A 470 -1.65 -39.98 -4.46
C TYR A 470 -1.11 -39.77 -5.87
N LEU A 471 -1.86 -40.21 -6.87
CA LEU A 471 -1.48 -40.21 -8.26
C LEU A 471 -2.26 -39.16 -9.06
N ARG A 472 -1.57 -38.57 -10.03
CA ARG A 472 -2.18 -37.72 -11.06
C ARG A 472 -2.07 -38.45 -12.38
N CYS A 473 -3.16 -39.10 -12.78
CA CYS A 473 -3.33 -39.59 -14.14
C CYS A 473 -3.43 -38.39 -15.08
N ALA A 474 -2.97 -38.58 -16.32
CA ALA A 474 -3.01 -37.52 -17.33
C ALA A 474 -4.43 -36.98 -17.59
N SER A 475 -5.48 -37.82 -17.41
CA SER A 475 -6.88 -37.40 -17.43
C SER A 475 -7.66 -37.94 -16.22
N GLY A 476 -8.75 -37.25 -15.84
CA GLY A 476 -9.68 -37.73 -14.80
C GLY A 476 -10.49 -38.96 -15.23
N ASN A 477 -10.66 -39.16 -16.53
CA ASN A 477 -11.32 -40.36 -17.07
C ASN A 477 -10.43 -41.59 -16.91
N THR A 478 -9.14 -41.48 -17.22
CA THR A 478 -8.15 -42.53 -16.99
C THR A 478 -8.07 -42.90 -15.52
N ALA A 479 -8.08 -41.92 -14.62
CA ALA A 479 -8.13 -42.18 -13.18
C ALA A 479 -9.38 -42.98 -12.77
N ARG A 480 -10.56 -42.60 -13.27
CA ARG A 480 -11.82 -43.33 -13.00
C ARG A 480 -11.80 -44.75 -13.58
N ARG A 481 -11.29 -44.92 -14.81
CA ARG A 481 -11.17 -46.24 -15.46
C ARG A 481 -10.24 -47.16 -14.68
N VAL A 482 -9.09 -46.66 -14.24
CA VAL A 482 -8.13 -47.40 -13.42
C VAL A 482 -8.72 -47.76 -12.05
N ALA A 483 -9.39 -46.81 -11.40
CA ALA A 483 -10.07 -47.07 -10.13
C ALA A 483 -11.15 -48.14 -10.29
N GLN A 484 -12.00 -48.04 -11.32
CA GLN A 484 -13.01 -49.05 -11.64
C GLN A 484 -12.37 -50.41 -11.89
N LEU A 485 -11.33 -50.48 -12.73
CA LEU A 485 -10.60 -51.72 -13.02
C LEU A 485 -10.09 -52.37 -11.73
N LEU A 486 -9.44 -51.61 -10.85
CA LEU A 486 -8.87 -52.12 -9.61
C LEU A 486 -9.93 -52.58 -8.59
N MET A 487 -11.09 -51.94 -8.55
CA MET A 487 -12.16 -52.29 -7.61
C MET A 487 -13.13 -53.36 -8.12
N SER A 488 -13.28 -53.56 -9.44
CA SER A 488 -14.32 -54.42 -10.01
C SER A 488 -13.85 -55.79 -10.49
N SER A 489 -12.56 -55.99 -10.80
CA SER A 489 -12.07 -57.26 -11.35
C SER A 489 -11.20 -58.03 -10.35
N PRO A 490 -11.50 -59.32 -10.08
CA PRO A 490 -10.72 -60.13 -9.16
C PRO A 490 -9.30 -60.41 -9.70
N ALA A 491 -8.30 -60.34 -8.82
CA ALA A 491 -6.91 -60.69 -9.13
C ALA A 491 -6.69 -62.21 -9.04
N LEU A 492 -5.78 -62.77 -9.85
CA LEU A 492 -5.41 -64.19 -9.77
C LEU A 492 -4.60 -64.48 -8.47
N PRO A 493 -4.64 -65.72 -7.95
CA PRO A 493 -3.85 -66.12 -6.78
C PRO A 493 -2.33 -66.00 -6.99
N ASP A 494 -1.58 -65.72 -5.93
CA ASP A 494 -0.11 -65.65 -5.97
C ASP A 494 0.50 -67.02 -5.61
N ASP A 495 1.52 -67.44 -6.36
CA ASP A 495 2.53 -68.39 -5.87
C ASP A 495 3.66 -67.55 -5.25
N PHE A 496 4.03 -67.85 -4.00
CA PHE A 496 4.75 -66.94 -3.09
C PHE A 496 6.13 -66.44 -3.56
N GLY A 497 6.48 -65.21 -3.13
CA GLY A 497 7.88 -64.77 -2.99
C GLY A 497 8.09 -63.26 -2.86
N ASN A 498 8.21 -62.77 -1.62
CA ASN A 498 8.79 -61.48 -1.17
C ASN A 498 8.31 -60.16 -1.81
N THR A 499 7.54 -59.39 -1.05
CA THR A 499 7.39 -57.94 -1.22
C THR A 499 8.75 -57.24 -1.10
N VAL A 500 9.29 -56.74 -2.22
CA VAL A 500 10.47 -55.87 -2.21
C VAL A 500 10.02 -54.44 -1.90
N GLU A 501 10.10 -54.03 -0.63
CA GLU A 501 9.98 -52.61 -0.26
C GLU A 501 11.27 -51.86 -0.63
N ILE A 502 11.29 -51.23 -1.81
CA ILE A 502 12.34 -50.25 -2.13
C ILE A 502 11.94 -48.90 -1.55
N ALA A 503 12.68 -48.48 -0.52
CA ALA A 503 12.63 -47.15 0.05
C ALA A 503 12.71 -46.05 -1.04
N LEU A 504 11.59 -45.38 -1.31
CA LEU A 504 11.58 -44.15 -2.09
C LEU A 504 12.49 -43.13 -1.41
N ALA A 505 13.61 -42.77 -2.05
CA ALA A 505 14.44 -41.67 -1.61
C ALA A 505 13.67 -40.36 -1.85
N PRO A 506 13.32 -39.58 -0.81
CA PRO A 506 12.59 -38.34 -0.97
C PRO A 506 13.53 -37.29 -1.55
N ARG A 507 13.50 -37.09 -2.87
CA ARG A 507 14.16 -35.92 -3.47
C ARG A 507 13.28 -34.70 -3.23
N ARG A 508 13.66 -33.93 -2.20
CA ARG A 508 13.01 -32.68 -1.80
C ARG A 508 12.97 -31.70 -2.99
N PRO A 509 11.79 -31.20 -3.41
CA PRO A 509 11.63 -30.34 -4.57
C PRO A 509 11.98 -28.87 -4.28
N TRP A 510 13.08 -28.60 -3.55
CA TRP A 510 13.39 -27.26 -3.04
C TRP A 510 13.44 -26.18 -4.11
N GLN A 511 13.91 -26.50 -5.33
CA GLN A 511 13.92 -25.55 -6.45
C GLN A 511 12.52 -25.03 -6.81
N ALA A 512 11.50 -25.90 -6.82
CA ALA A 512 10.13 -25.51 -7.13
C ALA A 512 9.50 -24.73 -5.97
N VAL A 513 9.84 -25.10 -4.72
CA VAL A 513 9.38 -24.36 -3.54
C VAL A 513 9.96 -22.95 -3.53
N LEU A 514 11.27 -22.81 -3.71
CA LEU A 514 11.94 -21.50 -3.77
C LEU A 514 11.42 -20.65 -4.92
N ALA A 515 11.21 -21.24 -6.10
CA ALA A 515 10.62 -20.53 -7.23
C ALA A 515 9.21 -20.00 -6.88
N SER A 516 8.31 -20.83 -6.36
CA SER A 516 6.96 -20.40 -5.95
C SER A 516 6.95 -19.45 -4.75
N PHE A 517 8.01 -19.42 -3.95
CA PHE A 517 8.16 -18.45 -2.87
C PHE A 517 8.53 -17.07 -3.42
N LEU A 518 9.44 -17.01 -4.40
CA LEU A 518 9.84 -15.74 -5.03
C LEU A 518 8.77 -15.20 -5.98
N VAL A 519 8.18 -16.09 -6.79
CA VAL A 519 7.14 -15.78 -7.76
C VAL A 519 6.03 -16.83 -7.63
N PRO A 520 4.94 -16.52 -6.90
CA PRO A 520 3.84 -17.46 -6.71
C PRO A 520 3.34 -18.05 -8.02
N GLY A 521 3.24 -19.38 -8.07
CA GLY A 521 2.85 -20.12 -9.27
C GLY A 521 3.99 -20.63 -10.15
N SER A 522 5.23 -20.13 -10.00
CA SER A 522 6.35 -20.51 -10.87
C SER A 522 6.86 -21.94 -10.60
N GLY A 523 6.87 -22.40 -9.36
CA GLY A 523 7.19 -23.79 -9.02
C GLY A 523 6.17 -24.80 -9.56
N GLN A 524 4.90 -24.41 -9.63
CA GLN A 524 3.85 -25.19 -10.29
C GLN A 524 4.16 -25.32 -11.79
N TRP A 525 4.60 -24.23 -12.42
CA TRP A 525 5.05 -24.23 -13.82
C TRP A 525 6.27 -25.12 -14.06
N LEU A 526 7.28 -25.06 -13.20
CA LEU A 526 8.46 -25.95 -13.26
C LEU A 526 8.09 -27.43 -13.13
N GLN A 527 6.93 -27.72 -12.54
CA GLN A 527 6.38 -29.06 -12.40
C GLN A 527 5.36 -29.42 -13.50
N GLY A 528 5.17 -28.56 -14.51
CA GLY A 528 4.22 -28.76 -15.62
C GLY A 528 2.76 -28.51 -15.25
N ARG A 529 2.50 -27.83 -14.12
CA ARG A 529 1.17 -27.56 -13.58
C ARG A 529 0.73 -26.12 -13.88
N PHE A 530 0.62 -25.81 -15.17
CA PHE A 530 0.42 -24.44 -15.67
C PHE A 530 -0.86 -23.75 -15.18
N ALA A 531 -1.98 -24.49 -15.09
CA ALA A 531 -3.27 -23.91 -14.68
C ALA A 531 -3.26 -23.40 -13.23
N ILE A 532 -2.88 -24.25 -12.27
CA ILE A 532 -2.78 -23.85 -10.85
C ILE A 532 -1.70 -22.79 -10.65
N GLY A 533 -0.59 -22.88 -11.39
CA GLY A 533 0.44 -21.86 -11.33
C GLY A 533 -0.04 -20.50 -11.83
N THR A 534 -0.87 -20.47 -12.88
CA THR A 534 -1.47 -19.21 -13.39
C THR A 534 -2.45 -18.61 -12.39
N VAL A 535 -3.25 -19.43 -11.69
CA VAL A 535 -4.16 -18.95 -10.63
C VAL A 535 -3.37 -18.33 -9.46
N LEU A 536 -2.33 -19.01 -8.98
CA LEU A 536 -1.48 -18.51 -7.89
C LEU A 536 -0.72 -17.24 -8.28
N PHE A 537 -0.23 -17.18 -9.52
CA PHE A 537 0.39 -15.98 -10.07
C PHE A 537 -0.59 -14.81 -10.16
N THR A 538 -1.82 -15.07 -10.64
CA THR A 538 -2.89 -14.07 -10.69
C THR A 538 -3.21 -13.54 -9.29
N ALA A 539 -3.37 -14.43 -8.30
CA ALA A 539 -3.59 -14.04 -6.91
C ALA A 539 -2.46 -13.15 -6.36
N ALA A 540 -1.21 -13.42 -6.72
CA ALA A 540 -0.09 -12.57 -6.35
C ALA A 540 -0.15 -11.19 -7.02
N LEU A 541 -0.52 -11.11 -8.30
CA LEU A 541 -0.72 -9.83 -9.00
C LEU A 541 -1.82 -8.99 -8.35
N LEU A 542 -2.93 -9.60 -7.92
CA LEU A 542 -4.00 -8.92 -7.20
C LEU A 542 -3.51 -8.29 -5.89
N LEU A 543 -2.69 -9.02 -5.13
CA LEU A 543 -2.09 -8.51 -3.91
C LEU A 543 -1.07 -7.40 -4.17
N CYS A 544 -0.35 -7.46 -5.29
CA CYS A 544 0.53 -6.35 -5.70
C CYS A 544 -0.27 -5.07 -5.95
N ILE A 545 -1.43 -5.16 -6.62
CA ILE A 545 -2.27 -4.00 -6.94
C ILE A 545 -2.95 -3.44 -5.68
N TYR A 546 -3.59 -4.29 -4.88
CA TYR A 546 -4.41 -3.83 -3.75
C TYR A 546 -3.62 -3.63 -2.45
N GLY A 547 -2.59 -4.47 -2.22
CA GLY A 547 -1.79 -4.42 -1.00
C GLY A 547 -0.55 -3.55 -1.16
N TRP A 548 0.33 -3.90 -2.10
CA TRP A 548 1.65 -3.27 -2.18
C TRP A 548 1.67 -1.94 -2.92
N ALA A 549 0.92 -1.75 -4.00
CA ALA A 549 0.99 -0.52 -4.77
C ALA A 549 0.68 0.72 -3.89
N PRO A 550 -0.37 0.74 -3.03
CA PRO A 550 -0.59 1.85 -2.10
C PRO A 550 0.55 2.04 -1.08
N VAL A 551 1.12 0.94 -0.57
CA VAL A 551 2.23 0.98 0.40
C VAL A 551 3.51 1.50 -0.24
N VAL A 552 3.87 1.01 -1.43
CA VAL A 552 5.04 1.48 -2.19
C VAL A 552 4.87 2.94 -2.58
N TRP A 553 3.68 3.32 -3.04
CA TRP A 553 3.33 4.70 -3.35
C TRP A 553 3.52 5.60 -2.13
N ALA A 554 3.08 5.19 -0.94
CA ALA A 554 3.28 5.99 0.26
C ALA A 554 4.72 6.04 0.77
N LEU A 555 5.49 4.96 0.57
CA LEU A 555 6.90 4.90 0.94
C LEU A 555 7.79 5.76 0.03
N HIS A 556 7.43 5.91 -1.26
CA HIS A 556 8.24 6.61 -2.26
C HIS A 556 7.66 7.96 -2.73
N GLY A 557 6.34 8.15 -2.59
CA GLY A 557 5.64 9.39 -2.92
C GLY A 557 5.68 10.41 -1.78
N PRO A 558 4.96 11.55 -1.91
CA PRO A 558 4.76 12.48 -0.79
C PRO A 558 4.17 11.69 0.36
N LYS A 559 4.93 11.57 1.46
CA LYS A 559 4.72 10.65 2.57
C LYS A 559 3.36 10.88 3.22
N MET A 560 2.30 10.30 2.66
CA MET A 560 1.09 10.08 3.40
C MET A 560 1.40 9.04 4.47
N GLU A 561 0.98 9.30 5.70
CA GLU A 561 1.12 8.35 6.80
C GLU A 561 0.30 7.09 6.49
N VAL A 562 0.94 6.08 5.91
CA VAL A 562 0.36 4.74 5.88
C VAL A 562 0.58 4.15 7.25
N SER A 563 -0.52 3.84 7.94
CA SER A 563 -0.47 3.27 9.27
C SER A 563 0.42 2.02 9.28
N ARG A 564 1.18 1.83 10.36
CA ARG A 564 1.98 0.60 10.56
C ARG A 564 1.12 -0.65 10.43
N HIS A 565 -0.17 -0.53 10.76
CA HIS A 565 -1.15 -1.59 10.59
C HIS A 565 -1.40 -1.95 9.13
N ALA A 566 -1.58 -0.96 8.24
CA ALA A 566 -1.75 -1.20 6.81
C ALA A 566 -0.50 -1.80 6.16
N ILE A 567 0.70 -1.35 6.55
CA ILE A 567 1.97 -1.96 6.12
C ILE A 567 2.05 -3.42 6.57
N ALA A 568 1.74 -3.69 7.85
CA ALA A 568 1.74 -5.04 8.40
C ALA A 568 0.71 -5.95 7.72
N GLN A 569 -0.51 -5.45 7.46
CA GLN A 569 -1.54 -6.18 6.72
C GLN A 569 -1.10 -6.51 5.29
N ALA A 570 -0.54 -5.55 4.56
CA ALA A 570 -0.01 -5.78 3.21
C ALA A 570 1.13 -6.81 3.22
N PHE A 571 2.03 -6.74 4.20
CA PHE A 571 3.13 -7.68 4.37
C PHE A 571 2.64 -9.10 4.69
N VAL A 572 1.70 -9.25 5.63
CA VAL A 572 1.09 -10.55 5.98
C VAL A 572 0.35 -11.14 4.78
N ALA A 573 -0.49 -10.34 4.11
CA ALA A 573 -1.21 -10.77 2.92
C ALA A 573 -0.25 -11.25 1.82
N TRP A 574 0.87 -10.53 1.63
CA TRP A 574 1.89 -10.90 0.67
C TRP A 574 2.68 -12.15 1.04
N LEU A 575 2.89 -12.44 2.32
CA LEU A 575 3.55 -13.69 2.73
C LEU A 575 2.66 -14.93 2.54
N LEU A 576 1.35 -14.78 2.71
CA LEU A 576 0.42 -15.92 2.66
C LEU A 576 0.38 -16.59 1.27
N VAL A 577 0.36 -15.82 0.18
CA VAL A 577 0.27 -16.40 -1.19
C VAL A 577 1.53 -17.17 -1.62
N PRO A 578 2.75 -16.64 -1.47
CA PRO A 578 4.01 -17.39 -1.60
C PRO A 578 4.07 -18.62 -0.70
N LEU A 579 3.64 -18.54 0.55
CA LEU A 579 3.64 -19.69 1.46
C LEU A 579 2.68 -20.79 1.00
N VAL A 580 1.48 -20.42 0.55
CA VAL A 580 0.51 -21.36 -0.04
C VAL A 580 1.07 -21.97 -1.32
N ALA A 581 1.62 -21.15 -2.22
CA ALA A 581 2.21 -21.62 -3.48
C ALA A 581 3.43 -22.53 -3.24
N SER A 582 4.26 -22.21 -2.25
CA SER A 582 5.44 -23.00 -1.86
C SER A 582 5.06 -24.32 -1.21
N SER A 583 4.09 -24.30 -0.30
CA SER A 583 3.52 -25.50 0.33
C SER A 583 2.89 -26.43 -0.70
N GLU A 584 2.16 -25.87 -1.66
CA GLU A 584 1.56 -26.63 -2.76
C GLU A 584 2.63 -27.21 -3.69
N ALA A 585 3.71 -26.48 -3.99
CA ALA A 585 4.86 -26.99 -4.74
C ALA A 585 5.60 -28.11 -4.00
N TRP A 586 5.72 -28.01 -2.67
CA TRP A 586 6.37 -29.00 -1.81
C TRP A 586 5.62 -30.33 -1.74
N ARG A 587 4.30 -30.27 -1.54
CA ARG A 587 3.43 -31.46 -1.41
C ARG A 587 3.51 -32.40 -2.62
N PHE A 588 3.88 -31.89 -3.80
CA PHE A 588 3.98 -32.66 -5.03
C PHE A 588 5.37 -33.24 -5.33
N GLY A 589 6.41 -32.85 -4.59
CA GLY A 589 7.73 -33.49 -4.73
C GLY A 589 7.98 -34.65 -3.76
N ILE A 590 7.02 -34.97 -2.89
CA ILE A 590 7.17 -36.03 -1.88
C ILE A 590 6.07 -37.07 -2.09
N GLY A 591 6.43 -38.29 -2.46
CA GLY A 591 5.59 -39.45 -2.13
C GLY A 591 5.66 -39.62 -0.61
N ARG A 592 4.56 -39.43 0.11
CA ARG A 592 4.52 -39.70 1.55
C ARG A 592 4.62 -41.22 1.76
N ARG A 593 5.48 -41.63 2.70
CA ARG A 593 5.52 -43.00 3.23
C ARG A 593 4.32 -43.21 4.12
#